data_AF-A0A7S0GE84-F1
#
_entry.id   AF-A0A7S0GE84-F1
#
_cell.length_a   1.000
_cell.length_b   1.000
_cell.length_c   1.000
_cell.angle_alpha   90.00
_cell.angle_beta   90.00
_cell.angle_gamma   90.00
#
_symmetry.space_group_name_H-M   'P 1'
#
loop_
_entity.id
_entity.type
_entity.pdbx_description
1 polymer ?
#
loop_
_entity_poly.entity_id
_entity_poly.type
_entity_poly.pdbx_seq_one_letter_code
_entity_poly.pdbx_strand_id
1 'polypeptide(L)'
;EQLPQTYIHIPSTFEFKIDGGRINFCYWLRRLVELSQVTVSINTQRAYKEFPTNDARWRYPDETSYKLNIFLGFDPLRIKNENQNSSAALYVYSRQSGRLIKHNEDARQVLGLNASGTDYCQGL
;
A
#
# COMPACT_ATOMS: atom_id res chain seq x y z
N GLU A 1 11.81 16.13 0.42
CA GLU A 1 12.52 14.88 0.79
C GLU A 1 11.63 13.67 0.52
N GLN A 2 12.04 12.76 -0.36
CA GLN A 2 11.26 11.55 -0.73
C GLN A 2 11.65 10.31 0.09
N LEU A 3 12.76 10.35 0.84
CA LEU A 3 13.33 9.16 1.49
C LEU A 3 12.35 8.40 2.42
N PRO A 4 11.52 9.07 3.25
CA PRO A 4 10.56 8.38 4.11
C PRO A 4 9.46 7.61 3.34
N GLN A 5 9.19 8.01 2.10
CA GLN A 5 8.24 7.32 1.21
C GLN A 5 8.90 6.12 0.53
N THR A 6 10.22 6.14 0.37
CA THR A 6 10.99 5.08 -0.29
C THR A 6 11.16 3.85 0.60
N TYR A 7 11.10 3.98 1.92
CA TYR A 7 11.32 2.87 2.86
C TYR A 7 10.23 2.79 3.94
N ILE A 8 9.52 1.66 4.00
CA ILE A 8 8.41 1.45 4.95
C ILE A 8 8.82 0.70 6.22
N HIS A 9 9.85 -0.15 6.14
CA HIS A 9 10.22 -1.06 7.23
C HIS A 9 11.71 -0.90 7.53
N ILE A 10 12.04 0.16 8.27
CA ILE A 10 13.35 0.31 8.87
C ILE A 10 13.23 -0.06 10.35
N PRO A 11 14.02 -1.02 10.86
CA PRO A 11 13.95 -1.39 12.28
C PRO A 11 14.19 -0.18 13.17
N SER A 12 13.42 -0.04 14.25
CA SER A 12 13.50 1.08 15.19
C SER A 12 14.83 1.18 15.95
N THR A 13 15.63 0.11 15.89
CA THR A 13 16.99 0.06 16.44
C THR A 13 17.99 0.89 15.66
N PHE A 14 17.67 1.27 14.42
CA PHE A 14 18.52 2.15 13.62
C PHE A 14 18.02 3.59 13.67
N GLU A 15 18.95 4.52 13.88
CA GLU A 15 18.69 5.95 13.77
C GLU A 15 19.31 6.49 12.48
N PHE A 16 18.51 7.17 11.65
CA PHE A 16 18.97 7.81 10.43
C PHE A 16 18.87 9.32 10.57
N LYS A 17 19.95 10.03 10.22
CA LYS A 17 20.02 11.49 10.23
C LYS A 17 20.53 11.98 8.88
N ILE A 18 19.88 13.00 8.32
CA ILE A 18 20.39 13.80 7.19
C ILE A 18 20.52 15.23 7.68
N ASP A 19 21.68 15.84 7.49
CA ASP A 19 21.98 17.21 7.91
C ASP A 19 21.63 17.51 9.38
N GLY A 20 21.82 16.52 10.26
CA GLY A 20 21.51 16.60 11.69
C GLY A 20 20.03 16.39 12.04
N GLY A 21 19.13 16.36 11.05
CA GLY A 21 17.71 16.07 11.22
C GLY A 21 17.43 14.57 11.26
N ARG A 22 16.71 14.10 12.29
CA ARG A 22 16.29 12.69 12.39
C ARG A 22 15.20 12.37 11.37
N ILE A 23 15.39 11.28 10.64
CA ILE A 23 14.40 10.78 9.67
C ILE A 23 13.50 9.76 10.36
N ASN A 24 12.19 9.97 10.22
CA ASN A 24 11.20 9.01 10.66
C ASN A 24 10.67 8.23 9.46
N PHE A 25 10.94 6.93 9.45
CA PHE A 25 10.28 5.98 8.57
C PHE A 25 8.86 5.67 9.11
N CYS A 26 8.01 4.98 8.34
CA CYS A 26 6.56 4.85 8.56
C CYS A 26 5.73 6.04 8.03
N TYR A 27 6.15 6.65 6.91
CA TYR A 27 5.48 7.79 6.31
C TYR A 27 3.98 7.55 6.08
N TRP A 28 3.63 6.49 5.34
CA TRP A 28 2.23 6.21 4.99
C TRP A 28 1.37 5.83 6.20
N LEU A 29 1.93 5.03 7.12
CA LEU A 29 1.22 4.62 8.34
C LEU A 29 0.85 5.82 9.23
N ARG A 30 1.62 6.90 9.19
CA ARG A 30 1.35 8.13 9.95
C ARG A 30 0.48 9.13 9.19
N ARG A 31 0.46 9.05 7.86
CA ARG A 31 -0.21 10.02 6.98
C ARG A 31 -1.62 9.59 6.61
N LEU A 32 -1.85 8.30 6.39
CA LEU A 32 -3.13 7.79 5.93
C LEU A 32 -4.13 7.72 7.09
N VAL A 33 -5.36 8.18 6.83
CA VAL A 33 -6.52 8.03 7.73
C VAL A 33 -7.39 6.86 7.28
N GLU A 34 -8.19 6.31 8.20
CA GLU A 34 -9.00 5.10 7.96
C GLU A 34 -8.15 3.93 7.42
N LEU A 35 -6.93 3.79 7.94
CA LEU A 35 -5.98 2.80 7.47
C LEU A 35 -6.47 1.38 7.81
N SER A 36 -6.79 0.63 6.78
CA SER A 36 -7.11 -0.79 6.84
C SER A 36 -5.93 -1.63 6.40
N GLN A 37 -5.64 -2.70 7.14
CA GLN A 37 -4.66 -3.72 6.77
C GLN A 37 -5.37 -5.03 6.45
N VAL A 38 -5.10 -5.59 5.28
CA VAL A 38 -5.56 -6.92 4.87
C VAL A 38 -4.35 -7.77 4.49
N THR A 39 -4.31 -9.00 4.98
CA THR A 39 -3.27 -9.96 4.62
C THR A 39 -3.87 -10.99 3.69
N VAL A 40 -3.28 -11.15 2.50
CA VAL A 40 -3.68 -12.15 1.51
C VAL A 40 -2.58 -13.20 1.33
N SER A 41 -2.97 -14.46 1.17
CA SER A 41 -2.03 -15.53 0.85
C SER A 41 -1.95 -15.72 -0.66
N ILE A 42 -0.75 -15.63 -1.20
CA ILE A 42 -0.47 -15.81 -2.63
C ILE A 42 0.23 -17.15 -2.83
N ASN A 43 -0.40 -18.05 -3.59
CA ASN A 43 0.19 -19.32 -3.96
C ASN A 43 1.28 -19.11 -5.02
N THR A 44 2.44 -19.76 -4.86
CA THR A 44 3.59 -19.61 -5.76
C THR A 44 3.55 -20.54 -6.97
N GLN A 45 2.75 -21.60 -6.91
CA GLN A 45 2.68 -22.65 -7.92
C GLN A 45 1.45 -22.52 -8.82
N ARG A 46 0.44 -21.76 -8.40
CA ARG A 46 -0.86 -21.69 -9.07
C ARG A 46 -1.33 -20.26 -9.23
N ALA A 47 -1.71 -19.86 -10.44
CA ALA A 47 -2.19 -18.51 -10.68
C ALA A 47 -3.58 -18.28 -10.06
N TYR A 48 -3.86 -17.05 -9.62
CA TYR A 48 -5.16 -16.71 -9.01
C TYR A 48 -6.37 -17.09 -9.89
N LYS A 49 -6.25 -16.95 -11.21
CA LYS A 49 -7.32 -17.26 -12.18
C LYS A 49 -7.69 -18.75 -12.24
N GLU A 50 -6.82 -19.63 -11.75
CA GLU A 50 -7.05 -21.08 -11.75
C GLU A 50 -7.85 -21.56 -10.52
N PHE A 51 -8.02 -20.69 -9.52
CA PHE A 51 -8.84 -21.01 -8.36
C PHE A 51 -10.33 -20.89 -8.71
N PRO A 52 -11.16 -21.88 -8.33
CA PRO A 52 -12.61 -21.74 -8.41
C PRO A 52 -13.09 -20.48 -7.68
N THR A 53 -14.13 -19.83 -8.19
CA THR A 53 -14.67 -18.56 -7.63
C THR A 53 -15.04 -18.64 -6.14
N ASN A 54 -15.36 -19.85 -5.65
CA ASN A 54 -15.73 -20.11 -4.25
C ASN A 54 -14.61 -20.74 -3.42
N ASP A 55 -13.39 -20.75 -3.92
CA ASP A 55 -12.27 -21.36 -3.21
C ASP A 55 -11.80 -20.45 -2.07
N ALA A 56 -12.09 -20.84 -0.83
CA ALA A 56 -11.67 -20.09 0.35
C ALA A 56 -10.19 -20.30 0.71
N ARG A 57 -9.43 -21.14 -0.01
CA ARG A 57 -8.02 -21.45 0.32
C ARG A 57 -7.09 -20.24 0.21
N TRP A 58 -7.45 -19.18 -0.51
CA TRP A 58 -6.71 -17.91 -0.42
C TRP A 58 -6.67 -17.32 1.01
N ARG A 59 -7.61 -17.72 1.89
CA ARG A 59 -7.60 -17.39 3.33
C ARG A 59 -6.73 -18.33 4.16
N TYR A 60 -6.43 -19.53 3.66
CA TYR A 60 -5.71 -20.60 4.36
C TYR A 60 -4.40 -20.91 3.64
N PRO A 61 -3.29 -20.24 3.98
CA PRO A 61 -2.00 -20.47 3.35
C PRO A 61 -1.55 -21.92 3.55
N ASP A 62 -1.13 -22.56 2.46
CA ASP A 62 -0.38 -23.82 2.47
C ASP A 62 1.13 -23.55 2.45
N GLU A 63 1.94 -24.62 2.47
CA GLU A 63 3.41 -24.53 2.43
C GLU A 63 3.95 -23.86 1.15
N THR A 64 3.12 -23.76 0.11
CA THR A 64 3.49 -23.19 -1.19
C THR A 64 3.07 -21.72 -1.34
N SER A 65 2.58 -21.11 -0.26
CA SER A 65 2.02 -19.76 -0.26
C SER A 65 2.87 -18.77 0.53
N TYR A 66 2.92 -17.52 0.08
CA TYR A 66 3.49 -16.41 0.84
C TYR A 66 2.43 -15.35 1.18
N LYS A 67 2.61 -14.68 2.33
CA LYS A 67 1.72 -13.61 2.78
C LYS A 67 2.11 -12.28 2.15
N LEU A 68 1.13 -11.57 1.61
CA LEU A 68 1.22 -10.19 1.17
C LEU A 68 0.34 -9.32 2.08
N ASN A 69 0.92 -8.26 2.63
CA ASN A 69 0.18 -7.27 3.41
C ASN A 69 -0.23 -6.12 2.49
N ILE A 70 -1.51 -5.80 2.48
CA ILE A 70 -2.11 -4.70 1.75
C ILE A 70 -2.55 -3.67 2.77
N PHE A 71 -2.09 -2.44 2.60
CA PHE A 71 -2.47 -1.29 3.39
C PHE A 71 -3.28 -0.34 2.51
N LEU A 72 -4.47 0.02 2.96
CA LEU A 72 -5.39 0.91 2.24
C LEU A 72 -5.86 2.00 3.19
N GLY A 73 -5.84 3.25 2.75
CA GLY A 73 -6.36 4.38 3.52
C GLY A 73 -6.46 5.64 2.66
N PHE A 74 -7.04 6.68 3.23
CA PHE A 74 -7.19 7.97 2.56
C PHE A 74 -6.05 8.91 2.95
N ASP A 75 -5.58 9.70 1.99
CA ASP A 75 -4.55 10.70 2.24
C ASP A 75 -5.21 12.10 2.39
N PRO A 76 -5.41 12.61 3.61
CA PRO A 76 -6.10 13.89 3.82
C PRO A 76 -5.28 15.07 3.31
N LEU A 77 -3.96 14.93 3.19
CA LEU A 77 -3.08 16.00 2.71
C LEU A 77 -3.14 16.16 1.19
N ARG A 78 -3.65 15.15 0.46
CA ARG A 78 -3.90 15.25 -0.99
C ARG A 78 -5.03 16.24 -1.30
N ILE A 79 -6.04 16.34 -0.43
CA ILE A 79 -7.18 17.25 -0.60
C ILE A 79 -6.73 18.71 -0.69
N LYS A 80 -5.64 19.06 0.01
CA LYS A 80 -5.11 20.44 0.07
C LYS A 80 -4.23 20.82 -1.13
N ASN A 81 -3.86 19.86 -1.98
CA ASN A 81 -3.03 20.11 -3.14
C ASN A 81 -3.88 20.11 -4.41
N GLU A 82 -4.22 21.30 -4.91
CA GLU A 82 -5.01 21.48 -6.14
C GLU A 82 -4.36 20.82 -7.38
N ASN A 83 -3.03 20.63 -7.35
CA ASN A 83 -2.28 19.97 -8.42
C ASN A 83 -2.22 18.44 -8.33
N GLN A 84 -2.80 17.83 -7.28
CA GLN A 84 -2.79 16.37 -7.13
C GLN A 84 -4.11 15.76 -7.57
N ASN A 85 -4.02 14.80 -8.50
CA ASN A 85 -5.19 14.06 -8.97
C ASN A 85 -5.85 13.29 -7.82
N SER A 86 -7.18 13.30 -7.81
CA SER A 86 -8.05 12.52 -6.91
C SER A 86 -8.09 11.02 -7.29
N SER A 87 -6.94 10.47 -7.70
CA SER A 87 -6.79 9.08 -8.15
C SER A 87 -6.27 8.18 -7.04
N ALA A 88 -6.68 6.90 -7.08
CA ALA A 88 -6.14 5.87 -6.20
C ALA A 88 -4.68 5.59 -6.61
N ALA A 89 -3.72 5.85 -5.71
CA ALA A 89 -2.32 5.53 -5.94
C ALA A 89 -1.95 4.16 -5.34
N LEU A 90 -1.08 3.42 -6.02
CA LEU A 90 -0.57 2.12 -5.58
C LEU A 90 0.94 2.18 -5.39
N TYR A 91 1.39 1.85 -4.18
CA TYR A 91 2.80 1.73 -3.82
C TYR A 91 3.13 0.27 -3.52
N VAL A 92 4.12 -0.28 -4.23
CA VAL A 92 4.56 -1.67 -4.08
C VAL A 92 5.95 -1.68 -3.47
N TYR A 93 6.07 -2.29 -2.29
CA TYR A 93 7.33 -2.38 -1.54
C TYR A 93 7.88 -3.79 -1.53
N SER A 94 9.22 -3.91 -1.54
CA SER A 94 9.90 -5.16 -1.28
C SER A 94 9.69 -5.58 0.17
N ARG A 95 9.27 -6.82 0.40
CA ARG A 95 9.20 -7.37 1.76
C ARG A 95 10.60 -7.54 2.38
N GLN A 96 11.61 -7.87 1.57
CA GLN A 96 12.95 -8.17 2.08
C GLN A 96 13.69 -6.91 2.55
N SER A 97 13.56 -5.80 1.83
CA SER A 97 14.30 -4.57 2.11
C SER A 97 13.43 -3.39 2.55
N GLY A 98 12.10 -3.55 2.55
CA GLY A 98 11.17 -2.45 2.83
C GLY A 98 11.20 -1.32 1.80
N ARG A 99 11.94 -1.47 0.69
CA ARG A 99 12.18 -0.46 -0.33
C ARG A 99 11.04 -0.41 -1.35
N LEU A 100 10.65 0.79 -1.76
CA LEU A 100 9.70 1.01 -2.85
C LEU A 100 10.26 0.45 -4.16
N ILE A 101 9.52 -0.47 -4.78
CA ILE A 101 9.84 -1.09 -6.06
C ILE A 101 9.09 -0.39 -7.19
N LYS A 102 7.79 -0.11 -6.97
CA LYS A 102 6.91 0.44 -8.00
C LYS A 102 5.92 1.40 -7.38
N HIS A 103 5.67 2.49 -8.09
CA HIS A 103 4.64 3.47 -7.78
C HIS A 103 3.76 3.66 -9.01
N ASN A 104 2.45 3.58 -8.84
CA ASN A 104 1.48 3.98 -9.84
C ASN A 104 0.61 5.09 -9.26
N GLU A 105 0.67 6.27 -9.85
CA GLU A 105 -0.06 7.47 -9.41
C GLU A 105 -1.57 7.36 -9.65
N ASP A 106 -1.97 6.57 -10.66
CA ASP A 106 -3.36 6.23 -10.93
C ASP A 106 -3.49 4.73 -11.21
N ALA A 107 -3.73 3.99 -10.14
CA ALA A 107 -3.89 2.56 -10.15
C ALA A 107 -5.33 2.11 -10.43
N ARG A 108 -6.28 3.01 -10.69
CA ARG A 108 -7.71 2.66 -10.86
C ARG A 108 -7.91 1.60 -11.94
N GLN A 109 -7.31 1.79 -13.11
CA GLN A 109 -7.40 0.82 -14.22
C GLN A 109 -6.78 -0.53 -13.86
N VAL A 110 -5.60 -0.53 -13.22
CA VAL A 110 -4.88 -1.75 -12.85
C VAL A 110 -5.62 -2.55 -11.77
N LEU A 111 -6.30 -1.84 -10.87
CA LEU A 111 -7.11 -2.42 -9.80
C LEU A 111 -8.54 -2.76 -10.25
N GLY A 112 -8.90 -2.48 -11.51
CA GLY A 112 -10.27 -2.65 -12.00
C GLY A 112 -11.30 -1.76 -11.28
N LEU A 113 -10.84 -0.65 -10.70
CA LEU A 113 -11.71 0.32 -10.03
C LEU A 113 -12.31 1.25 -11.08
N ASN A 114 -13.62 1.45 -11.00
CA ASN A 114 -14.27 2.47 -11.80
C ASN A 114 -13.80 3.86 -11.34
N ALA A 115 -13.56 4.76 -12.29
CA ALA A 115 -13.21 6.15 -12.00
C ALA A 115 -14.40 6.99 -11.48
N SER A 116 -15.59 6.39 -11.40
CA SER A 116 -16.82 7.00 -10.91
C SER A 116 -17.05 6.62 -9.45
N GLY A 117 -17.01 7.60 -8.55
CA GLY A 117 -17.53 7.48 -7.19
C GLY A 117 -18.71 8.42 -7.02
N THR A 118 -19.88 7.92 -6.60
CA THR A 118 -21.07 8.76 -6.37
C THR A 118 -21.44 8.97 -4.92
N ASP A 119 -20.93 8.23 -3.93
CA ASP A 119 -21.66 8.20 -2.64
C ASP A 119 -20.89 8.62 -1.37
N TYR A 120 -19.60 8.98 -1.43
CA TYR A 120 -18.90 9.41 -0.22
C TYR A 120 -17.89 10.53 -0.46
N CYS A 121 -18.41 11.76 -0.51
CA CYS A 121 -17.67 12.98 -0.20
C CYS A 121 -18.18 13.54 1.13
N GLN A 122 -17.97 12.83 2.24
CA GLN A 122 -18.11 13.49 3.54
C GLN A 122 -16.81 14.21 3.86
N GLY A 123 -16.92 15.52 4.04
CA GLY A 123 -15.82 16.40 4.41
C GLY A 123 -15.17 15.95 5.71
N LEU A 124 -13.86 15.72 5.64
CA LEU A 124 -12.93 15.81 6.77
C LEU A 124 -12.22 17.16 6.70
#